data_AF-A0A3C0XNR7-F1
#
_entry.id   AF-A0A3C0XNR7-F1
#
_cell.length_a   1.000
_cell.length_b   1.000
_cell.length_c   1.000
_cell.angle_alpha   90.00
_cell.angle_beta   90.00
_cell.angle_gamma   90.00
#
_symmetry.space_group_name_H-M   'P 1'
#
loop_
_entity.id
_entity.type
_entity.pdbx_description
1 polymer ?
#
loop_
_entity_poly.entity_id
_entity_poly.type
_entity_poly.pdbx_seq_one_letter_code
_entity_poly.pdbx_strand_id
1 'polypeptide(L)'
;MAGSGQDINPTLLSDSGRRADCLPAFRVLLDRAARPSGPRALGRLLVVVAAALAAAATAAEATPATTRLQSPRSSEIARAGTITDATLSPAGAARVARSASWGGVYTTPSGEMVKVYASNTYPQDPAVGQRWANFLATLVHGSELATITAYLAPLNEVQSLCGAQALACYSPRDSMLVAPGDDPYADTSSEAVLTHEYGHHVANNRKNPPWSAEDWGAKRWASYMQICAKTRAGAYFPGAETLPNYTVNPGEGWAEAYRVLNQ
;
A
#
# COMPACT_ATOMS: atom_id res chain seq x y z
N MET A 1 -40.70 38.07 -46.47
CA MET A 1 -40.62 38.89 -45.24
C MET A 1 -39.58 38.27 -44.34
N ALA A 2 -38.43 38.92 -44.27
CA ALA A 2 -37.24 38.46 -43.57
C ALA A 2 -37.39 38.74 -42.07
N GLY A 3 -37.19 37.71 -41.24
CA GLY A 3 -37.17 37.81 -39.79
C GLY A 3 -35.73 37.84 -39.30
N SER A 4 -35.33 39.03 -38.84
CA SER A 4 -34.09 39.44 -38.19
C SER A 4 -33.33 38.35 -37.42
N GLY A 5 -32.10 38.08 -37.86
CA GLY A 5 -31.07 37.49 -37.01
C GLY A 5 -30.63 38.49 -35.94
N GLN A 6 -30.60 38.05 -34.69
CA GLN A 6 -29.86 38.74 -33.64
C GLN A 6 -28.51 38.03 -33.49
N ASP A 7 -27.47 38.71 -33.95
CA ASP A 7 -26.08 38.36 -33.73
C ASP A 7 -25.76 38.40 -32.23
N ILE A 8 -25.52 37.22 -31.64
CA ILE A 8 -25.01 37.12 -30.28
C ILE A 8 -23.49 37.26 -30.37
N ASN A 9 -23.01 38.43 -29.97
CA ASN A 9 -21.61 38.80 -29.86
C ASN A 9 -20.82 37.77 -29.01
N PRO A 10 -19.80 37.07 -29.55
CA PRO A 10 -19.07 36.01 -28.81
C PRO A 10 -18.03 36.57 -27.83
N THR A 11 -18.01 37.86 -27.58
CA THR A 11 -17.02 38.52 -26.73
C THR A 11 -17.69 39.05 -25.47
N LEU A 12 -18.07 38.15 -24.54
CA LEU A 12 -18.38 38.44 -23.12
C LEU A 12 -18.81 37.15 -22.36
N LEU A 13 -18.08 36.06 -22.52
CA LEU A 13 -18.10 34.89 -21.62
C LEU A 13 -16.70 34.71 -21.02
N SER A 14 -16.24 35.76 -20.34
CA SER A 14 -15.07 35.74 -19.49
C SER A 14 -15.48 36.23 -18.11
N ASP A 15 -16.25 35.43 -17.39
CA ASP A 15 -16.29 35.56 -15.93
C ASP A 15 -16.62 34.23 -15.23
N SER A 16 -15.83 33.94 -14.20
CA SER A 16 -16.10 33.01 -13.10
C SER A 16 -16.06 31.49 -13.29
N GLY A 17 -15.29 30.99 -14.27
CA GLY A 17 -14.76 29.63 -14.22
C GLY A 17 -13.70 29.50 -13.12
N ARG A 18 -14.11 29.42 -11.84
CA ARG A 18 -13.24 29.07 -10.72
C ARG A 18 -12.65 27.68 -10.95
N ARG A 19 -11.51 27.63 -11.63
CA ARG A 19 -10.55 26.53 -11.49
C ARG A 19 -10.26 26.43 -10.01
N ALA A 20 -10.74 25.36 -9.38
CA ALA A 20 -10.40 25.05 -8.00
C ALA A 20 -8.92 24.63 -7.98
N ASP A 21 -8.04 25.61 -8.08
CA ASP A 21 -6.61 25.43 -7.92
C ASP A 21 -6.40 25.09 -6.44
N CYS A 22 -6.28 23.81 -6.12
CA CYS A 22 -5.68 23.33 -4.88
C CYS A 22 -4.16 23.44 -4.99
N LEU A 23 -3.68 24.56 -5.54
CA LEU A 23 -2.28 24.92 -5.53
C LEU A 23 -1.96 25.26 -4.08
N PRO A 24 -1.04 24.53 -3.43
CA PRO A 24 -0.58 24.92 -2.11
C PRO A 24 0.07 26.31 -2.23
N ALA A 25 -0.26 27.20 -1.29
CA ALA A 25 0.60 28.34 -1.02
C ALA A 25 1.94 27.75 -0.53
N PHE A 26 2.91 27.66 -1.44
CA PHE A 26 4.28 27.22 -1.16
C PHE A 26 4.90 28.22 -0.16
N ARG A 27 4.78 27.96 1.14
CA ARG A 27 5.67 28.57 2.13
C ARG A 27 6.94 27.73 2.18
N VAL A 28 7.93 28.14 1.38
CA VAL A 28 9.32 27.74 1.56
C VAL A 28 9.79 28.33 2.88
N LEU A 29 9.72 27.53 3.96
CA LEU A 29 10.49 27.77 5.17
C LEU A 29 11.81 27.01 5.00
N LEU A 30 12.76 27.70 4.37
CA LEU A 30 14.18 27.40 4.50
C LEU A 30 14.58 27.84 5.91
N ASP A 31 14.80 26.88 6.81
CA ASP A 31 15.64 27.12 7.98
C ASP A 31 16.85 26.20 7.94
N ARG A 32 17.99 26.84 7.66
CA ARG A 32 19.34 26.33 7.84
C ARG A 32 19.81 26.75 9.23
N ALA A 33 20.07 25.80 10.12
CA ALA A 33 21.09 25.84 11.19
C ALA A 33 20.85 24.63 12.11
N ALA A 34 21.81 23.99 12.76
CA ALA A 34 23.26 23.88 12.66
C ALA A 34 23.57 22.59 13.43
N ARG A 35 24.51 21.78 12.96
CA ARG A 35 24.97 20.58 13.69
C ARG A 35 25.92 21.00 14.83
N PRO A 36 25.72 20.56 16.08
CA PRO A 36 26.82 20.52 17.03
C PRO A 36 27.52 19.15 16.98
N SER A 37 28.80 19.21 16.64
CA SER A 37 29.80 18.16 16.83
C SER A 37 30.18 18.10 18.32
N GLY A 38 30.14 16.90 18.93
CA GLY A 38 30.61 16.66 20.29
C GLY A 38 31.32 15.30 20.41
N PRO A 39 32.34 15.17 21.28
CA PRO A 39 33.45 14.24 21.09
C PRO A 39 33.21 12.81 21.60
N ARG A 40 34.03 11.89 21.05
CA ARG A 40 34.24 10.53 21.53
C ARG A 40 34.97 10.53 22.87
N ALA A 41 34.58 9.67 23.80
CA ALA A 41 35.47 9.16 24.85
C ALA A 41 35.15 7.69 25.16
N LEU A 42 36.22 6.88 25.05
CA LEU A 42 36.30 5.47 25.45
C LEU A 42 36.09 5.32 26.96
N GLY A 43 35.31 4.31 27.36
CA GLY A 43 35.33 3.73 28.70
C GLY A 43 35.60 2.23 28.60
N ARG A 44 36.76 1.79 29.09
CA ARG A 44 37.21 0.40 29.14
C ARG A 44 36.54 -0.38 30.30
N LEU A 45 36.13 -1.61 29.97
CA LEU A 45 36.39 -2.88 30.66
C LEU A 45 36.15 -3.00 32.18
N LEU A 46 35.32 -3.98 32.59
CA LEU A 46 35.72 -5.04 33.54
C LEU A 46 34.76 -6.24 33.51
N VAL A 47 35.39 -7.41 33.63
CA VAL A 47 34.91 -8.81 33.56
C VAL A 47 34.66 -9.33 34.98
N VAL A 48 33.59 -10.10 35.24
CA VAL A 48 33.51 -11.25 36.20
C VAL A 48 32.28 -12.11 35.83
N VAL A 49 32.43 -13.28 35.18
CA VAL A 49 32.49 -14.68 35.68
C VAL A 49 31.16 -15.29 36.21
N ALA A 50 30.63 -16.21 35.37
CA ALA A 50 30.02 -17.54 35.59
C ALA A 50 29.08 -17.85 36.78
N ALA A 51 27.93 -18.46 36.45
CA ALA A 51 27.53 -19.77 36.99
C ALA A 51 26.48 -20.43 36.08
N ALA A 52 26.73 -21.70 35.73
CA ALA A 52 25.86 -22.56 34.95
C ALA A 52 24.75 -23.17 35.82
N LEU A 53 23.55 -23.31 35.25
CA LEU A 53 22.57 -24.31 35.64
C LEU A 53 21.89 -24.80 34.36
N ALA A 54 22.40 -25.92 33.86
CA ALA A 54 21.78 -26.68 32.80
C ALA A 54 20.55 -27.41 33.37
N ALA A 55 19.38 -26.80 33.22
CA ALA A 55 18.11 -27.53 33.32
C ALA A 55 17.75 -28.02 31.91
N ALA A 56 18.09 -29.27 31.61
CA ALA A 56 17.60 -29.96 30.44
C ALA A 56 16.10 -30.25 30.64
N ALA A 57 15.26 -29.26 30.35
CA ALA A 57 13.84 -29.50 30.12
C ALA A 57 13.73 -30.06 28.70
N THR A 58 13.33 -31.31 28.57
CA THR A 58 12.82 -31.87 27.31
C THR A 58 11.53 -31.14 26.98
N ALA A 59 11.65 -29.94 26.39
CA ALA A 59 10.57 -29.34 25.63
C ALA A 59 10.31 -30.30 24.47
N ALA A 60 9.15 -30.95 24.49
CA ALA A 60 8.60 -31.51 23.27
C ALA A 60 8.58 -30.35 22.27
N GLU A 61 9.44 -30.40 21.25
CA GLU A 61 9.38 -29.49 20.13
C GLU A 61 8.01 -29.71 19.49
N ALA A 62 7.03 -28.91 19.90
CA ALA A 62 5.86 -28.68 19.09
C ALA A 62 6.42 -28.20 17.76
N THR A 63 6.39 -29.07 16.75
CA THR A 63 6.77 -28.69 15.39
C THR A 63 5.98 -27.42 15.10
N PRO A 64 6.63 -26.25 14.93
CA PRO A 64 5.90 -25.02 14.71
C PRO A 64 4.98 -25.30 13.53
N ALA A 65 3.68 -25.06 13.70
CA ALA A 65 2.73 -25.20 12.63
C ALA A 65 3.30 -24.40 11.46
N THR A 66 3.67 -25.10 10.38
CA THR A 66 4.29 -24.44 9.25
C THR A 66 3.26 -23.46 8.70
N THR A 67 3.59 -22.17 8.75
CA THR A 67 2.76 -21.15 8.11
C THR A 67 2.57 -21.56 6.66
N ARG A 68 1.33 -21.61 6.18
CA ARG A 68 0.99 -22.02 4.82
C ARG A 68 0.39 -20.85 4.09
N LEU A 69 0.73 -20.72 2.81
CA LEU A 69 0.04 -19.81 1.93
C LEU A 69 -1.44 -20.22 1.86
N GLN A 70 -2.32 -19.37 2.34
CA GLN A 70 -3.75 -19.65 2.38
C GLN A 70 -4.36 -19.51 0.98
N SER A 71 -5.44 -20.25 0.73
CA SER A 71 -6.20 -20.10 -0.51
C SER A 71 -7.20 -18.97 -0.34
N PRO A 72 -7.17 -17.94 -1.21
CA PRO A 72 -7.96 -16.74 -1.02
C PRO A 72 -9.45 -17.01 -1.18
N ARG A 73 -10.27 -16.26 -0.45
CA ARG A 73 -11.74 -16.27 -0.53
C ARG A 73 -12.27 -14.85 -0.56
N SER A 74 -13.08 -14.51 -1.57
CA SER A 74 -13.66 -13.16 -1.69
C SER A 74 -14.48 -12.73 -0.48
N SER A 75 -15.15 -13.67 0.20
CA SER A 75 -15.89 -13.39 1.44
C SER A 75 -15.01 -12.88 2.59
N GLU A 76 -13.71 -13.13 2.56
CA GLU A 76 -12.77 -12.71 3.61
C GLU A 76 -12.32 -11.25 3.45
N ILE A 77 -12.61 -10.58 2.33
CA ILE A 77 -12.28 -9.16 2.12
C ILE A 77 -12.92 -8.30 3.23
N ALA A 78 -14.10 -8.69 3.74
CA ALA A 78 -14.82 -7.98 4.79
C ALA A 78 -14.17 -8.08 6.17
N ARG A 79 -13.31 -9.08 6.42
CA ARG A 79 -12.62 -9.27 7.69
C ARG A 79 -11.38 -8.38 7.74
N ALA A 80 -11.58 -7.12 8.12
CA ALA A 80 -10.53 -6.12 8.22
C ALA A 80 -10.60 -5.37 9.55
N GLY A 81 -9.58 -5.55 10.39
CA GLY A 81 -9.23 -4.58 11.42
C GLY A 81 -8.59 -3.33 10.80
N THR A 82 -7.92 -2.51 11.61
CA THR A 82 -7.13 -1.40 11.08
C THR A 82 -5.97 -1.94 10.25
N ILE A 83 -5.95 -1.62 8.96
CA ILE A 83 -4.83 -1.91 8.07
C ILE A 83 -3.87 -0.73 8.15
N THR A 84 -2.71 -0.94 8.76
CA THR A 84 -1.60 0.02 8.73
C THR A 84 -0.58 -0.50 7.74
N ASP A 85 -0.38 0.19 6.64
CA ASP A 85 0.57 -0.16 5.59
C ASP A 85 1.79 0.79 5.58
N ALA A 86 2.59 0.71 4.52
CA ALA A 86 3.71 1.60 4.26
C ALA A 86 4.02 1.69 2.77
N THR A 87 4.87 2.64 2.38
CA THR A 87 5.48 2.62 1.04
C THR A 87 6.67 1.67 1.00
N LEU A 88 6.72 0.77 0.02
CA LEU A 88 7.88 -0.11 -0.19
C LEU A 88 9.08 0.71 -0.70
N SER A 89 10.09 0.86 0.16
CA SER A 89 11.32 1.56 -0.21
C SER A 89 12.09 0.85 -1.34
N PRO A 90 12.94 1.55 -2.11
CA PRO A 90 13.82 0.91 -3.10
C PRO A 90 14.73 -0.18 -2.51
N ALA A 91 15.18 0.00 -1.27
CA ALA A 91 15.95 -1.02 -0.56
C ALA A 91 15.10 -2.24 -0.17
N GLY A 92 13.81 -2.03 0.14
CA GLY A 92 12.83 -3.11 0.31
C GLY A 92 12.60 -3.89 -0.98
N ALA A 93 12.30 -3.20 -2.10
CA ALA A 93 12.12 -3.83 -3.40
C ALA A 93 13.36 -4.64 -3.85
N ALA A 94 14.57 -4.10 -3.64
CA ALA A 94 15.81 -4.81 -3.91
C ALA A 94 16.06 -6.02 -2.97
N ARG A 95 15.45 -6.04 -1.78
CA ARG A 95 15.45 -7.23 -0.90
C ARG A 95 14.47 -8.27 -1.43
N VAL A 96 13.24 -7.89 -1.78
CA VAL A 96 12.25 -8.78 -2.42
C VAL A 96 12.84 -9.47 -3.66
N ALA A 97 13.49 -8.70 -4.55
CA ALA A 97 14.10 -9.24 -5.77
C ALA A 97 15.23 -10.25 -5.51
N ARG A 98 15.81 -10.27 -4.31
CA ARG A 98 16.84 -11.24 -3.89
C ARG A 98 16.30 -12.34 -2.99
N SER A 99 15.06 -12.21 -2.49
CA SER A 99 14.42 -13.20 -1.65
C SER A 99 14.15 -14.47 -2.45
N ALA A 100 14.44 -15.62 -1.83
CA ALA A 100 14.08 -16.90 -2.41
C ALA A 100 12.55 -17.03 -2.42
N SER A 101 11.99 -17.24 -3.60
CA SER A 101 10.55 -17.29 -3.81
C SER A 101 10.17 -18.26 -4.91
N TRP A 102 8.91 -18.69 -4.90
CA TRP A 102 8.30 -19.50 -5.93
C TRP A 102 7.08 -18.77 -6.52
N GLY A 103 6.60 -19.24 -7.67
CA GLY A 103 5.51 -18.61 -8.41
C GLY A 103 5.99 -18.03 -9.73
N GLY A 104 5.30 -17.00 -10.21
CA GLY A 104 5.58 -16.40 -11.51
C GLY A 104 4.37 -15.71 -12.12
N VAL A 105 4.30 -15.74 -13.44
CA VAL A 105 3.17 -15.18 -14.19
C VAL A 105 2.07 -16.23 -14.29
N TYR A 106 0.86 -15.85 -13.93
CA TYR A 106 -0.35 -16.67 -14.05
C TYR A 106 -1.32 -16.00 -15.00
N THR A 107 -1.98 -16.80 -15.84
CA THR A 107 -3.07 -16.34 -16.70
C THR A 107 -4.39 -16.48 -15.95
N THR A 108 -5.15 -15.41 -15.83
CA THR A 108 -6.47 -15.40 -15.20
C THR A 108 -7.50 -16.09 -16.12
N PRO A 109 -8.70 -16.44 -15.64
CA PRO A 109 -9.74 -17.04 -16.50
C PRO A 109 -10.19 -16.11 -17.64
N SER A 110 -10.07 -14.79 -17.46
CA SER A 110 -10.37 -13.75 -18.46
C SER A 110 -9.20 -13.41 -19.38
N GLY A 111 -8.01 -13.97 -19.14
CA GLY A 111 -6.86 -13.91 -20.04
C GLY A 111 -5.81 -12.85 -19.68
N GLU A 112 -6.00 -12.04 -18.64
CA GLU A 112 -4.96 -11.16 -18.09
C GLU A 112 -3.81 -11.98 -17.50
N MET A 113 -2.61 -11.39 -17.50
CA MET A 113 -1.41 -12.01 -16.91
C MET A 113 -1.05 -11.29 -15.61
N VAL A 114 -1.01 -12.01 -14.50
CA VAL A 114 -0.71 -11.45 -13.17
C VAL A 114 0.56 -12.08 -12.62
N LYS A 115 1.50 -11.27 -12.12
CA LYS A 115 2.71 -11.76 -11.45
C LYS A 115 2.40 -11.99 -9.97
N VAL A 116 2.43 -13.25 -9.53
CA VAL A 116 2.29 -13.64 -8.13
C VAL A 116 3.49 -14.47 -7.71
N TYR A 117 4.18 -14.00 -6.68
CA TYR A 117 5.29 -14.69 -6.04
C TYR A 117 4.95 -14.94 -4.58
N ALA A 118 5.43 -16.06 -4.04
CA ALA A 118 5.30 -16.40 -2.65
C ALA A 118 6.68 -16.70 -2.05
N SER A 119 6.90 -16.28 -0.80
CA SER A 119 8.11 -16.59 -0.04
C SER A 119 8.32 -18.11 0.05
N ASN A 120 9.58 -18.54 -0.05
CA ASN A 120 9.96 -19.94 0.18
C ASN A 120 9.75 -20.41 1.63
N THR A 121 9.37 -19.51 2.55
CA THR A 121 8.92 -19.88 3.89
C THR A 121 7.59 -20.65 3.84
N TYR A 122 6.76 -20.40 2.82
CA TYR A 122 5.59 -21.23 2.55
C TYR A 122 5.97 -22.50 1.80
N PRO A 123 5.36 -23.65 2.13
CA PRO A 123 5.41 -24.82 1.26
C PRO A 123 4.94 -24.48 -0.15
N GLN A 124 5.67 -24.94 -1.17
CA GLN A 124 5.36 -24.64 -2.55
C GLN A 124 4.07 -25.33 -3.00
N ASP A 125 3.09 -24.53 -3.43
CA ASP A 125 1.85 -25.00 -4.05
C ASP A 125 1.46 -24.02 -5.18
N PRO A 126 1.86 -24.32 -6.44
CA PRO A 126 1.56 -23.46 -7.58
C PRO A 126 0.06 -23.23 -7.81
N ALA A 127 -0.80 -24.16 -7.35
CA ALA A 127 -2.24 -24.01 -7.49
C ALA A 127 -2.77 -22.88 -6.57
N VAL A 128 -2.16 -22.66 -5.40
CA VAL A 128 -2.51 -21.52 -4.53
C VAL A 128 -2.09 -20.21 -5.20
N GLY A 129 -0.92 -20.16 -5.83
CA GLY A 129 -0.48 -18.98 -6.59
C GLY A 129 -1.44 -18.60 -7.72
N GLN A 130 -1.92 -19.60 -8.48
CA GLN A 130 -2.97 -19.39 -9.49
C GLN A 130 -4.28 -18.90 -8.86
N ARG A 131 -4.66 -19.40 -7.67
CA ARG A 131 -5.87 -18.92 -6.97
C ARG A 131 -5.75 -17.46 -6.53
N TRP A 132 -4.57 -17.00 -6.12
CA TRP A 132 -4.31 -15.58 -5.84
C TRP A 132 -4.38 -14.70 -7.09
N ALA A 133 -3.84 -15.16 -8.22
CA ALA A 133 -3.99 -14.46 -9.49
C ALA A 133 -5.47 -14.36 -9.91
N ASN A 134 -6.23 -15.44 -9.74
CA ASN A 134 -7.67 -15.45 -10.03
C ASN A 134 -8.44 -14.55 -9.07
N PHE A 135 -8.08 -14.53 -7.78
CA PHE A 135 -8.68 -13.63 -6.80
C PHE A 135 -8.48 -12.16 -7.17
N LEU A 136 -7.26 -11.75 -7.53
CA LEU A 136 -6.98 -10.40 -8.04
C LEU A 136 -7.84 -10.05 -9.26
N ALA A 137 -8.12 -11.02 -10.13
CA ALA A 137 -9.01 -10.86 -11.28
C ALA A 137 -10.51 -10.77 -10.92
N THR A 138 -10.89 -11.09 -9.68
CA THR A 138 -12.26 -10.85 -9.19
C THR A 138 -12.48 -9.42 -8.70
N LEU A 139 -11.40 -8.70 -8.41
CA LEU A 139 -11.47 -7.32 -7.95
C LEU A 139 -11.81 -6.38 -9.12
N VAL A 140 -12.44 -5.23 -8.82
CA VAL A 140 -12.71 -4.20 -9.81
C VAL A 140 -11.41 -3.65 -10.39
N HIS A 141 -11.08 -4.01 -11.63
CA HIS A 141 -9.81 -3.64 -12.26
C HIS A 141 -9.98 -3.17 -13.71
N GLY A 142 -8.92 -2.56 -14.25
CA GLY A 142 -8.70 -2.37 -15.68
C GLY A 142 -7.41 -3.04 -16.16
N SER A 143 -6.79 -2.46 -17.19
CA SER A 143 -5.53 -2.97 -17.76
C SER A 143 -4.35 -2.91 -16.78
N GLU A 144 -4.46 -2.14 -15.69
CA GLU A 144 -3.44 -2.08 -14.63
C GLU A 144 -3.17 -3.43 -14.00
N LEU A 145 -4.15 -4.35 -13.97
CA LEU A 145 -3.98 -5.70 -13.43
C LEU A 145 -2.78 -6.44 -14.05
N ALA A 146 -2.50 -6.22 -15.33
CA ALA A 146 -1.38 -6.89 -16.00
C ALA A 146 0.01 -6.39 -15.55
N THR A 147 0.06 -5.29 -14.80
CA THR A 147 1.31 -4.61 -14.42
C THR A 147 1.77 -4.97 -13.00
N ILE A 148 0.84 -5.32 -12.12
CA ILE A 148 1.13 -5.59 -10.71
C ILE A 148 2.03 -6.82 -10.54
N THR A 149 2.87 -6.74 -9.53
CA THR A 149 3.60 -7.85 -8.93
C THR A 149 3.13 -8.00 -7.48
N ALA A 150 2.52 -9.13 -7.14
CA ALA A 150 2.17 -9.45 -5.77
C ALA A 150 3.24 -10.37 -5.17
N TYR A 151 3.85 -9.97 -4.07
CA TYR A 151 4.76 -10.79 -3.28
C TYR A 151 4.11 -11.15 -1.94
N LEU A 152 3.78 -12.43 -1.78
CA LEU A 152 3.09 -12.97 -0.60
C LEU A 152 4.11 -13.60 0.35
N ALA A 153 4.18 -13.12 1.59
CA ALA A 153 5.12 -13.63 2.60
C ALA A 153 4.44 -13.74 3.96
N PRO A 154 5.01 -14.46 4.95
CA PRO A 154 4.50 -14.41 6.31
C PRO A 154 4.67 -13.00 6.91
N LEU A 155 3.83 -12.62 7.87
CA LEU A 155 3.79 -11.25 8.41
C LEU A 155 5.15 -10.74 8.92
N ASN A 156 5.98 -11.58 9.54
CA ASN A 156 7.30 -11.19 10.01
C ASN A 156 8.26 -10.81 8.87
N GLU A 157 8.18 -11.49 7.73
CA GLU A 157 8.95 -11.15 6.54
C GLU A 157 8.41 -9.87 5.90
N VAL A 158 7.08 -9.72 5.81
CA VAL A 158 6.42 -8.47 5.36
C VAL A 158 6.91 -7.28 6.19
N GLN A 159 6.88 -7.36 7.52
CA GLN A 159 7.35 -6.28 8.40
C GLN A 159 8.86 -6.02 8.27
N SER A 160 9.66 -7.03 7.97
CA SER A 160 11.09 -6.84 7.70
C SER A 160 11.34 -6.04 6.40
N LEU A 161 10.43 -6.15 5.42
CA LEU A 161 10.52 -5.51 4.12
C LEU A 161 9.89 -4.11 4.12
N CYS A 162 8.68 -4.01 4.67
CA CYS A 162 7.80 -2.86 4.66
C CYS A 162 8.03 -1.88 5.82
N GLY A 163 8.56 -2.36 6.95
CA GLY A 163 8.72 -1.59 8.17
C GLY A 163 8.01 -2.23 9.36
N ALA A 164 8.45 -1.87 10.56
CA ALA A 164 7.83 -2.39 11.77
C ALA A 164 6.34 -2.02 11.81
N GLN A 165 5.49 -2.96 12.20
CA GLN A 165 4.03 -2.80 12.33
C GLN A 165 3.27 -2.62 11.01
N ALA A 166 3.94 -2.53 9.86
CA ALA A 166 3.27 -2.51 8.57
C ALA A 166 2.67 -3.89 8.27
N LEU A 167 1.39 -3.93 7.92
CA LEU A 167 0.71 -5.13 7.45
C LEU A 167 1.02 -5.43 6.00
N ALA A 168 1.35 -4.43 5.21
CA ALA A 168 1.77 -4.56 3.83
C ALA A 168 2.50 -3.29 3.38
N CYS A 169 2.99 -3.31 2.15
CA CYS A 169 3.46 -2.12 1.49
C CYS A 169 3.37 -2.18 -0.02
N TYR A 170 3.18 -1.01 -0.63
CA TYR A 170 3.13 -0.85 -2.08
C TYR A 170 4.28 0.03 -2.60
N SER A 171 4.85 -0.34 -3.75
CA SER A 171 5.80 0.47 -4.54
C SER A 171 5.10 0.97 -5.81
N PRO A 172 4.82 2.28 -5.89
CA PRO A 172 4.36 2.95 -7.12
C PRO A 172 5.31 2.75 -8.29
N ARG A 173 6.61 2.81 -8.00
CA ARG A 173 7.69 2.76 -8.98
C ARG A 173 7.81 1.39 -9.64
N ASP A 174 7.71 0.34 -8.83
CA ASP A 174 7.95 -1.04 -9.28
C ASP A 174 6.64 -1.79 -9.60
N SER A 175 5.49 -1.16 -9.35
CA SER A 175 4.17 -1.79 -9.42
C SER A 175 4.17 -3.10 -8.63
N MET A 176 4.58 -3.01 -7.36
CA MET A 176 4.78 -4.15 -6.49
C MET A 176 4.05 -3.95 -5.17
N LEU A 177 3.24 -4.90 -4.76
CA LEU A 177 2.72 -5.01 -3.41
C LEU A 177 3.41 -6.17 -2.69
N VAL A 178 3.69 -5.97 -1.41
CA VAL A 178 4.18 -6.98 -0.48
C VAL A 178 3.13 -7.13 0.61
N ALA A 179 2.54 -8.31 0.74
CA ALA A 179 1.43 -8.55 1.66
C ALA A 179 1.51 -9.95 2.30
N PRO A 180 0.78 -10.18 3.39
CA PRO A 180 0.64 -11.49 4.00
C PRO A 180 -0.02 -12.47 3.03
N GLY A 181 0.50 -13.69 2.99
CA GLY A 181 -0.10 -14.80 2.26
C GLY A 181 -1.04 -15.67 3.13
N ASP A 182 -1.05 -15.38 4.42
CA ASP A 182 -1.91 -15.92 5.46
C ASP A 182 -2.41 -14.79 6.36
N ASP A 183 -3.46 -15.03 7.13
CA ASP A 183 -4.05 -14.03 8.01
C ASP A 183 -3.03 -13.44 9.00
N PRO A 184 -2.71 -12.14 8.92
CA PRO A 184 -1.79 -11.51 9.86
C PRO A 184 -2.35 -11.50 11.30
N TYR A 185 -3.67 -11.39 11.46
CA TYR A 185 -4.38 -11.38 12.73
C TYR A 185 -5.75 -12.06 12.62
N ALA A 186 -6.36 -12.40 13.76
CA ALA A 186 -7.65 -13.09 13.78
C ALA A 186 -8.79 -12.25 13.13
N ASP A 187 -8.74 -10.94 13.31
CA ASP A 187 -9.74 -9.97 12.81
C ASP A 187 -9.38 -9.35 11.45
N THR A 188 -8.21 -9.68 10.89
CA THR A 188 -7.69 -9.08 9.67
C THR A 188 -7.20 -10.17 8.73
N SER A 189 -7.88 -10.33 7.60
CA SER A 189 -7.55 -11.35 6.61
C SER A 189 -6.44 -10.92 5.66
N SER A 190 -5.75 -11.89 5.07
CA SER A 190 -4.78 -11.63 3.99
C SER A 190 -5.43 -10.98 2.76
N GLU A 191 -6.67 -11.35 2.45
CA GLU A 191 -7.46 -10.84 1.33
C GLU A 191 -7.83 -9.37 1.53
N ALA A 192 -8.20 -8.98 2.74
CA ALA A 192 -8.49 -7.60 3.08
C ALA A 192 -7.26 -6.71 2.88
N VAL A 193 -6.10 -7.14 3.41
CA VAL A 193 -4.83 -6.42 3.26
C VAL A 193 -4.42 -6.33 1.80
N LEU A 194 -4.41 -7.44 1.06
CA LEU A 194 -4.00 -7.42 -0.34
C LEU A 194 -4.94 -6.59 -1.22
N THR A 195 -6.25 -6.60 -0.95
CA THR A 195 -7.22 -5.77 -1.68
C THR A 195 -7.02 -4.28 -1.38
N HIS A 196 -6.68 -3.92 -0.15
CA HIS A 196 -6.30 -2.56 0.23
C HIS A 196 -5.07 -2.10 -0.58
N GLU A 197 -3.98 -2.87 -0.59
CA GLU A 197 -2.79 -2.55 -1.37
C GLU A 197 -3.04 -2.48 -2.88
N TYR A 198 -3.92 -3.34 -3.39
CA TYR A 198 -4.32 -3.27 -4.78
C TYR A 198 -5.09 -1.97 -5.08
N GLY A 199 -5.80 -1.41 -4.10
CA GLY A 199 -6.41 -0.08 -4.18
C GLY A 199 -5.39 1.04 -4.44
N HIS A 200 -4.22 0.99 -3.79
CA HIS A 200 -3.08 1.88 -4.09
C HIS A 200 -2.57 1.68 -5.51
N HIS A 201 -2.45 0.42 -5.96
CA HIS A 201 -2.05 0.14 -7.34
C HIS A 201 -3.03 0.68 -8.38
N VAL A 202 -4.33 0.52 -8.13
CA VAL A 202 -5.37 1.11 -8.97
C VAL A 202 -5.20 2.63 -8.98
N ALA A 203 -4.97 3.26 -7.82
CA ALA A 203 -4.74 4.71 -7.71
C ALA A 203 -3.57 5.18 -8.57
N ASN A 204 -2.40 4.53 -8.47
CA ASN A 204 -1.20 4.82 -9.27
C ASN A 204 -1.47 4.87 -10.77
N ASN A 205 -2.40 4.02 -11.22
CA ASN A 205 -2.74 3.87 -12.63
C ASN A 205 -3.90 4.76 -13.08
N ARG A 206 -4.45 5.63 -12.21
CA ARG A 206 -5.48 6.61 -12.61
C ARG A 206 -4.87 7.97 -12.95
N LYS A 207 -5.36 8.55 -14.05
CA LYS A 207 -5.06 9.95 -14.40
C LYS A 207 -5.76 10.89 -13.41
N ASN A 208 -4.98 11.56 -12.57
CA ASN A 208 -5.50 12.48 -11.56
C ASN A 208 -4.94 13.92 -11.63
N PRO A 209 -4.62 14.50 -12.81
CA PRO A 209 -3.95 15.80 -12.86
C PRO A 209 -4.78 16.91 -12.19
N PRO A 210 -4.12 17.84 -11.48
CA PRO A 210 -2.66 17.99 -11.40
C PRO A 210 -1.98 17.17 -10.29
N TRP A 211 -2.70 16.32 -9.55
CA TRP A 211 -2.16 15.62 -8.38
C TRP A 211 -1.92 14.12 -8.62
N SER A 212 -1.13 13.48 -7.76
CA SER A 212 -1.07 12.01 -7.72
C SER A 212 -2.37 11.44 -7.16
N ALA A 213 -2.86 10.34 -7.73
CA ALA A 213 -4.01 9.62 -7.15
C ALA A 213 -3.61 8.78 -5.93
N GLU A 214 -2.34 8.45 -5.76
CA GLU A 214 -1.86 7.77 -4.56
C GLU A 214 -2.03 8.68 -3.35
N ASP A 215 -1.51 9.90 -3.39
CA ASP A 215 -1.61 10.81 -2.24
C ASP A 215 -3.04 11.32 -1.98
N TRP A 216 -3.87 11.45 -3.03
CA TRP A 216 -5.16 12.16 -2.96
C TRP A 216 -6.40 11.28 -3.11
N GLY A 217 -6.20 10.01 -3.48
CA GLY A 217 -7.25 9.15 -4.02
C GLY A 217 -7.62 9.46 -5.47
N ALA A 218 -8.31 8.52 -6.12
CA ALA A 218 -8.73 8.66 -7.52
C ALA A 218 -9.71 9.84 -7.71
N LYS A 219 -9.56 10.57 -8.83
CA LYS A 219 -10.21 11.89 -9.08
C LYS A 219 -11.69 11.99 -8.73
N ARG A 220 -12.49 11.01 -9.17
CA ARG A 220 -13.95 11.02 -8.98
C ARG A 220 -14.31 10.84 -7.49
N TRP A 221 -13.64 9.89 -6.83
CA TRP A 221 -13.80 9.68 -5.40
C TRP A 221 -13.30 10.88 -4.59
N ALA A 222 -12.13 11.42 -4.93
CA ALA A 222 -11.55 12.57 -4.23
C ALA A 222 -12.45 13.81 -4.34
N SER A 223 -13.10 13.99 -5.50
CA SER A 223 -14.09 15.05 -5.72
C SER A 223 -15.35 14.83 -4.86
N TYR A 224 -15.88 13.60 -4.84
CA TYR A 224 -17.04 13.25 -4.04
C TYR A 224 -16.78 13.46 -2.53
N MET A 225 -15.61 13.05 -2.05
CA MET A 225 -15.20 13.17 -0.65
C MET A 225 -14.75 14.57 -0.23
N GLN A 226 -14.73 15.52 -1.18
CA GLN A 226 -14.30 16.91 -0.99
C GLN A 226 -12.86 17.02 -0.47
N ILE A 227 -11.95 16.16 -0.93
CA ILE A 227 -10.57 16.07 -0.40
C ILE A 227 -9.87 17.43 -0.47
N CYS A 228 -9.91 18.13 -1.60
CA CYS A 228 -9.28 19.44 -1.72
C CYS A 228 -9.82 20.48 -0.73
N ALA A 229 -11.15 20.55 -0.53
CA ALA A 229 -11.72 21.49 0.42
C ALA A 229 -11.27 21.17 1.85
N LYS A 230 -11.22 19.88 2.21
CA LYS A 230 -10.80 19.40 3.53
C LYS A 230 -9.30 19.55 3.77
N THR A 231 -8.45 19.35 2.76
CA THR A 231 -7.01 19.65 2.84
C THR A 231 -6.76 21.13 3.05
N ARG A 232 -7.48 22.03 2.35
CA ARG A 232 -7.39 23.48 2.60
C ARG A 232 -7.84 23.88 4.01
N ALA A 233 -8.76 23.13 4.59
CA ALA A 233 -9.20 23.31 5.98
C ALA A 233 -8.25 22.67 7.02
N GLY A 234 -7.15 22.03 6.58
CA GLY A 234 -6.22 21.34 7.47
C GLY A 234 -6.73 20.01 8.05
N ALA A 235 -7.79 19.45 7.47
CA ALA A 235 -8.42 18.22 7.97
C ALA A 235 -7.86 16.92 7.34
N TYR A 236 -7.27 17.01 6.14
CA TYR A 236 -6.66 15.87 5.45
C TYR A 236 -5.26 16.22 4.94
N PHE A 237 -4.38 15.23 4.97
CA PHE A 237 -2.96 15.38 4.66
C PHE A 237 -2.55 14.38 3.56
N PRO A 238 -2.71 14.74 2.27
CA PRO A 238 -2.26 13.92 1.15
C PRO A 238 -0.78 13.53 1.26
N GLY A 239 -0.48 12.24 1.05
CA GLY A 239 0.88 11.69 1.09
C GLY A 239 1.45 11.53 2.50
N ALA A 240 0.58 11.57 3.53
CA ALA A 240 0.98 11.34 4.91
C ALA A 240 1.07 9.84 5.21
N GLU A 241 2.19 9.23 4.82
CA GLU A 241 2.46 7.79 4.99
C GLU A 241 2.87 7.39 6.42
N THR A 242 2.78 8.31 7.39
CA THR A 242 3.21 8.08 8.78
C THR A 242 2.36 8.82 9.81
N LEU A 243 2.40 8.33 11.06
CA LEU A 243 1.76 9.01 12.19
C LEU A 243 2.37 10.42 12.41
N PRO A 244 1.57 11.40 12.88
CA PRO A 244 0.18 11.23 13.35
C PRO A 244 -0.89 11.31 12.24
N ASN A 245 -0.53 11.69 11.02
CA ASN A 245 -1.50 12.07 9.99
C ASN A 245 -1.94 10.91 9.07
N TYR A 246 -1.37 9.72 9.24
CA TYR A 246 -1.74 8.52 8.49
C TYR A 246 -3.27 8.27 8.43
N THR A 247 -3.96 8.38 9.56
CA THR A 247 -5.42 8.13 9.64
C THR A 247 -6.27 9.17 8.90
N VAL A 248 -5.66 10.26 8.47
CA VAL A 248 -6.28 11.36 7.70
C VAL A 248 -5.58 11.55 6.34
N ASN A 249 -4.83 10.54 5.88
CA ASN A 249 -4.28 10.47 4.53
C ASN A 249 -5.39 10.04 3.55
N PRO A 250 -5.76 10.89 2.58
CA PRO A 250 -6.79 10.55 1.60
C PRO A 250 -6.35 9.44 0.62
N GLY A 251 -5.05 9.17 0.49
CA GLY A 251 -4.54 7.99 -0.21
C GLY A 251 -5.00 6.69 0.45
N GLU A 252 -4.71 6.54 1.74
CA GLU A 252 -5.22 5.46 2.59
C GLU A 252 -6.74 5.36 2.58
N GLY A 253 -7.41 6.51 2.64
CA GLY A 253 -8.87 6.56 2.56
C GLY A 253 -9.43 6.02 1.23
N TRP A 254 -8.71 6.21 0.11
CA TRP A 254 -9.08 5.64 -1.17
C TRP A 254 -8.80 4.13 -1.22
N ALA A 255 -7.63 3.67 -0.79
CA ALA A 255 -7.28 2.26 -0.75
C ALA A 255 -8.29 1.46 0.09
N GLU A 256 -8.67 2.01 1.24
CA GLU A 256 -9.69 1.41 2.10
C GLU A 256 -11.09 1.44 1.46
N ALA A 257 -11.48 2.53 0.82
CA ALA A 257 -12.75 2.58 0.08
C ALA A 257 -12.78 1.57 -1.08
N TYR A 258 -11.65 1.34 -1.74
CA TYR A 258 -11.51 0.33 -2.79
C TYR A 258 -11.64 -1.08 -2.22
N ARG A 259 -11.04 -1.38 -1.06
CA ARG A 259 -11.27 -2.65 -0.35
C ARG A 259 -12.76 -2.84 -0.06
N VAL A 260 -13.44 -1.83 0.48
CA VAL A 260 -14.87 -1.89 0.80
C VAL A 260 -15.74 -2.11 -0.43
N LEU A 261 -15.39 -1.53 -1.58
CA LEU A 261 -16.10 -1.74 -2.83
C LEU A 261 -16.12 -3.21 -3.27
N ASN A 262 -15.12 -4.01 -2.85
CA ASN A 262 -14.94 -5.39 -3.29
C ASN A 262 -15.35 -6.44 -2.23
N GLN A 263 -16.03 -6.05 -1.14
CA GLN A 263 -16.56 -6.95 -0.12
C GLN A 263 -17.83 -7.69 -0.55
#